data_AF-A0A429S246-F1
#
_entry.id   AF-A0A429S246-F1
#
_cell.length_a   1.000
_cell.length_b   1.000
_cell.length_c   1.000
_cell.angle_alpha   90.00
_cell.angle_beta   90.00
_cell.angle_gamma   90.00
#
_symmetry.space_group_name_H-M   'P 1'
#
loop_
_entity.id
_entity.type
_entity.pdbx_description
1 polymer ?
#
loop_
_entity_poly.entity_id
_entity_poly.type
_entity_poly.pdbx_seq_one_letter_code
_entity_poly.pdbx_strand_id
1 'polypeptide(L)'
;MTVLVASDLDRTLIYSTAALALTMPDAAAPRLLCVEVHESRPLSYMTEAAAALLAELTADPGVVFVPTTTRTRKQYQRIRFPGRPARYAICANGGQLLVDGVPDRDWRRQVAARLAEECAPLEEVHGHLLAAADPAWLRKARVAEDLFAYLVVEREQVPDEWIKSLADWAEARGWTVSLQGRKVYAVPRPLTKSAAMREVARRTGATSTLAAGDSLLDADLLLAADAAWRPGHGELADCGWTAPTVTALAQRGVAAGEEILRAFTRKAAGAATLAP
;
A
#
# COMPACT_ATOMS: atom_id res chain seq x y z
N MET A 1 11.82 22.23 -8.36
CA MET A 1 11.97 20.76 -8.37
C MET A 1 10.76 20.16 -7.67
N THR A 2 10.23 19.04 -8.15
CA THR A 2 9.06 18.38 -7.54
C THR A 2 9.44 16.97 -7.08
N VAL A 3 9.16 16.66 -5.82
CA VAL A 3 9.39 15.34 -5.21
C VAL A 3 8.03 14.67 -5.00
N LEU A 4 7.85 13.49 -5.57
CA LEU A 4 6.67 12.66 -5.33
C LEU A 4 6.95 11.69 -4.19
N VAL A 5 6.06 11.65 -3.20
CA VAL A 5 6.14 10.72 -2.05
C VAL A 5 4.96 9.76 -2.13
N ALA A 6 5.21 8.53 -2.58
CA ALA A 6 4.21 7.47 -2.70
C ALA A 6 4.34 6.47 -1.55
N SER A 7 3.44 6.53 -0.57
CA SER A 7 3.52 5.63 0.59
C SER A 7 2.34 4.68 0.63
N ASP A 8 2.62 3.40 0.85
CA ASP A 8 1.63 2.51 1.42
C ASP A 8 1.15 3.02 2.78
N LEU A 9 -0.03 2.55 3.18
CA LEU A 9 -0.77 3.05 4.33
C LEU A 9 -0.78 2.04 5.48
N ASP A 10 -1.45 0.91 5.31
CA ASP A 10 -1.65 -0.05 6.39
C ASP A 10 -0.32 -0.65 6.82
N ARG A 11 0.00 -0.55 8.11
CA ARG A 11 1.28 -0.98 8.68
C ARG A 11 2.51 -0.24 8.13
N THR A 12 2.31 0.83 7.35
CA THR A 12 3.38 1.67 6.82
C THR A 12 3.32 3.09 7.39
N LEU A 13 2.18 3.77 7.26
CA LEU A 13 1.94 5.10 7.86
C LEU A 13 0.79 5.12 8.86
N ILE A 14 -0.18 4.21 8.71
CA ILE A 14 -1.33 4.09 9.61
C ILE A 14 -1.44 2.67 10.15
N TYR A 15 -1.86 2.56 11.41
CA TYR A 15 -1.80 1.31 12.15
C TYR A 15 -3.13 1.05 12.86
N SER A 16 -3.65 -0.17 12.77
CA SER A 16 -4.69 -0.63 13.70
C SER A 16 -4.12 -0.82 15.11
N THR A 17 -4.97 -0.92 16.13
CA THR A 17 -4.54 -1.19 17.51
C THR A 17 -3.64 -2.42 17.61
N ALA A 18 -3.97 -3.51 16.92
CA ALA A 18 -3.18 -4.75 16.89
C ALA A 18 -1.81 -4.61 16.19
N ALA A 19 -1.60 -3.53 15.43
CA ALA A 19 -0.38 -3.29 14.65
C ALA A 19 0.49 -2.16 15.23
N LEU A 20 0.09 -1.53 16.34
CA LEU A 20 0.84 -0.42 16.94
C LEU A 20 2.22 -0.83 17.42
N ALA A 21 2.37 -2.08 17.89
CA ALA A 21 3.59 -2.67 18.44
C ALA A 21 4.27 -1.79 19.51
N LEU A 22 3.49 -1.30 20.48
CA LEU A 22 4.00 -0.52 21.62
C LEU A 22 4.76 -1.46 22.57
N THR A 23 6.09 -1.50 22.44
CA THR A 23 6.97 -2.39 23.24
C THR A 23 7.67 -1.67 24.40
N MET A 24 7.26 -0.44 24.70
CA MET A 24 7.79 0.41 25.77
C MET A 24 6.87 0.40 27.00
N PRO A 25 7.33 0.88 28.17
CA PRO A 25 6.45 1.10 29.32
C PRO A 25 5.30 2.05 29.00
N ASP A 26 4.14 1.83 29.60
CA ASP A 26 2.89 2.57 29.33
C ASP A 26 3.06 4.09 29.45
N ALA A 27 3.79 4.56 30.47
CA ALA A 27 4.04 5.99 30.69
C ALA A 27 4.90 6.65 29.60
N ALA A 28 5.61 5.85 28.80
CA ALA A 28 6.42 6.30 27.67
C ALA A 28 5.72 6.06 26.32
N ALA A 29 4.50 5.52 26.31
CA ALA A 29 3.76 5.31 25.08
C ALA A 29 3.46 6.66 24.38
N PRO A 30 3.65 6.74 23.04
CA PRO A 30 3.37 7.97 22.32
C PRO A 30 1.86 8.26 22.32
N ARG A 31 1.51 9.55 22.25
CA ARG A 31 0.14 9.96 21.98
C ARG A 31 -0.25 9.55 20.57
N LEU A 32 -1.46 9.00 20.42
CA LEU A 32 -1.97 8.49 19.15
C LEU A 32 -3.08 9.40 18.61
N LEU A 33 -3.00 9.72 17.32
CA LEU A 33 -4.05 10.38 16.57
C LEU A 33 -4.85 9.34 15.77
N CYS A 34 -6.16 9.27 16.01
CA CYS A 34 -7.06 8.48 15.17
C CYS A 34 -7.29 9.21 13.83
N VAL A 35 -6.98 8.53 12.72
CA VAL A 35 -7.12 9.07 11.36
C VAL A 35 -8.15 8.33 10.53
N GLU A 36 -8.77 7.28 11.06
CA GLU A 36 -9.84 6.55 10.39
C GLU A 36 -10.88 6.04 11.40
N VAL A 37 -12.16 6.27 11.09
CA VAL A 37 -13.30 5.69 11.80
C VAL A 37 -14.12 4.83 10.85
N HIS A 38 -14.52 3.64 11.30
CA HIS A 38 -15.39 2.74 10.58
C HIS A 38 -16.47 2.19 11.49
N GLU A 39 -17.74 2.24 11.07
CA GLU A 39 -18.88 1.77 11.88
C GLU A 39 -18.89 2.37 13.30
N SER A 40 -18.63 3.69 13.36
CA SER A 40 -18.54 4.47 14.60
C SER A 40 -17.45 4.00 15.57
N ARG A 41 -16.45 3.24 15.09
CA ARG A 41 -15.29 2.80 15.87
C ARG A 41 -13.99 3.33 15.29
N PRO A 42 -13.08 3.86 16.11
CA PRO A 42 -11.70 4.12 15.71
C PRO A 42 -11.06 2.87 15.10
N LEU A 43 -10.38 3.03 13.96
CA LEU A 43 -9.84 1.92 13.20
C LEU A 43 -8.33 2.03 12.94
N SER A 44 -7.85 3.22 12.57
CA SER A 44 -6.44 3.42 12.24
C SER A 44 -5.86 4.67 12.87
N TYR A 45 -4.61 4.56 13.27
CA TYR A 45 -3.91 5.53 14.09
C TYR A 45 -2.55 5.86 13.50
N MET A 46 -2.12 7.08 13.76
CA MET A 46 -0.73 7.54 13.68
C MET A 46 -0.29 7.95 15.08
N THR A 47 1.00 8.11 15.35
CA THR A 47 1.39 8.94 16.50
C THR A 47 1.13 10.41 16.19
N GLU A 48 0.98 11.25 17.22
CA GLU A 48 0.88 12.71 17.02
C GLU A 48 2.16 13.29 16.39
N ALA A 49 3.33 12.70 16.66
CA ALA A 49 4.59 13.10 16.03
C ALA A 49 4.60 12.77 14.52
N ALA A 50 4.18 11.57 14.13
CA ALA A 50 3.99 11.21 12.72
C ALA A 50 2.97 12.14 12.05
N ALA A 51 1.87 12.45 12.73
CA ALA A 51 0.86 13.35 12.21
C ALA A 51 1.41 14.76 11.92
N ALA A 52 2.21 15.31 12.84
CA ALA A 52 2.89 16.60 12.65
C ALA A 52 3.88 16.55 11.47
N LEU A 53 4.71 15.51 11.39
CA LEU A 53 5.66 15.34 10.29
C LEU A 53 4.97 15.26 8.92
N LEU A 54 3.84 14.55 8.83
CA LEU A 54 3.07 14.48 7.59
C LEU A 54 2.46 15.85 7.23
N ALA A 55 1.99 16.61 8.23
CA ALA A 55 1.47 17.96 8.01
C ALA A 55 2.56 18.92 7.50
N GLU A 56 3.76 18.84 8.07
CA GLU A 56 4.93 19.62 7.62
C GLU A 56 5.34 19.21 6.19
N LEU A 57 5.48 17.90 5.93
CA LEU A 57 5.87 17.39 4.61
C LEU A 57 4.90 17.82 3.51
N THR A 58 3.59 17.79 3.78
CA THR A 58 2.55 18.18 2.81
C THR A 58 2.35 19.69 2.69
N ALA A 59 2.92 20.50 3.61
CA ALA A 59 2.89 21.95 3.51
C ALA A 59 3.87 22.49 2.45
N ASP A 60 4.94 21.75 2.15
CA ASP A 60 5.92 22.10 1.12
C ASP A 60 5.29 22.02 -0.29
N PRO A 61 5.24 23.13 -1.06
CA PRO A 61 4.71 23.12 -2.42
C PRO A 61 5.55 22.29 -3.41
N GLY A 62 6.81 21.98 -3.09
CA GLY A 62 7.67 21.10 -3.87
C GLY A 62 7.37 19.61 -3.67
N VAL A 63 6.50 19.24 -2.72
CA VAL A 63 6.17 17.86 -2.41
C VAL A 63 4.76 17.49 -2.90
N VAL A 64 4.67 16.36 -3.61
CA VAL A 64 3.41 15.72 -3.96
C VAL A 64 3.28 14.43 -3.18
N PHE A 65 2.53 14.46 -2.07
CA PHE A 65 2.19 13.26 -1.32
C PHE A 65 1.07 12.46 -1.99
N VAL A 66 1.29 11.17 -2.18
CA VAL A 66 0.39 10.23 -2.87
C VAL A 66 0.20 8.98 -2.02
N PRO A 67 -0.87 8.92 -1.19
CA PRO A 67 -1.28 7.67 -0.55
C PRO A 67 -1.45 6.55 -1.58
N THR A 68 -0.80 5.41 -1.36
CA THR A 68 -0.68 4.32 -2.35
C THR A 68 -1.00 2.97 -1.75
N THR A 69 -2.28 2.58 -1.77
CA THR A 69 -2.82 1.47 -0.97
C THR A 69 -3.50 0.38 -1.81
N THR A 70 -3.56 -0.84 -1.26
CA THR A 70 -4.39 -1.94 -1.76
C THR A 70 -5.88 -1.77 -1.40
N ARG A 71 -6.21 -0.87 -0.47
CA ARG A 71 -7.59 -0.56 -0.08
C ARG A 71 -8.43 -0.13 -1.28
N THR A 72 -9.70 -0.52 -1.26
CA THR A 72 -10.72 0.03 -2.16
C THR A 72 -10.85 1.53 -1.97
N ARG A 73 -11.37 2.25 -2.96
CA ARG A 73 -11.61 3.71 -2.87
C ARG A 73 -12.51 4.03 -1.66
N LYS A 74 -13.57 3.24 -1.45
CA LYS A 74 -14.49 3.43 -0.32
C LYS A 74 -13.81 3.27 1.03
N GLN A 75 -12.81 2.40 1.14
CA GLN A 75 -12.02 2.24 2.37
C GLN A 75 -11.05 3.42 2.54
N TYR A 76 -10.33 3.80 1.48
CA TYR A 76 -9.42 4.95 1.51
C TYR A 76 -10.12 6.25 1.91
N GLN A 77 -11.30 6.53 1.36
CA GLN A 77 -12.05 7.77 1.61
C GLN A 77 -12.53 7.96 3.07
N ARG A 78 -12.38 6.94 3.92
CA ARG A 78 -12.63 7.03 5.38
C ARG A 78 -11.49 7.72 6.12
N ILE A 79 -10.30 7.70 5.53
CA ILE A 79 -9.10 8.23 6.15
C ILE A 79 -9.15 9.77 6.11
N ARG A 80 -8.71 10.39 7.19
CA ARG A 80 -8.60 11.83 7.40
C ARG A 80 -7.17 12.12 7.86
N PHE A 81 -6.28 12.33 6.89
CA PHE A 81 -4.89 12.67 7.18
C PHE A 81 -4.77 14.11 7.72
N PRO A 82 -3.81 14.36 8.63
CA PRO A 82 -3.38 15.71 8.98
C PRO A 82 -2.65 16.37 7.80
N GLY A 83 -2.61 17.69 7.77
CA GLY A 83 -1.92 18.45 6.72
C GLY A 83 -2.79 18.78 5.51
N ARG A 84 -2.13 19.09 4.39
CA ARG A 84 -2.84 19.41 3.14
C ARG A 84 -3.42 18.13 2.54
N PRO A 85 -4.68 18.14 2.06
CA PRO A 85 -5.27 16.98 1.39
C PRO A 85 -4.42 16.54 0.20
N ALA A 86 -4.21 15.23 0.07
CA ALA A 86 -3.53 14.66 -1.07
C ALA A 86 -4.38 14.85 -2.35
N ARG A 87 -3.86 15.60 -3.32
CA ARG A 87 -4.49 15.78 -4.63
C ARG A 87 -4.60 14.45 -5.38
N TYR A 88 -3.61 13.58 -5.25
CA TYR A 88 -3.59 12.26 -5.87
C TYR A 88 -3.64 11.17 -4.82
N ALA A 89 -4.38 10.10 -5.10
CA ALA A 89 -4.32 8.88 -4.30
C ALA A 89 -4.43 7.66 -5.20
N ILE A 90 -3.62 6.66 -4.92
CA ILE A 90 -3.61 5.38 -5.61
C ILE A 90 -4.28 4.35 -4.69
N CYS A 91 -5.38 3.80 -5.17
CA CYS A 91 -6.18 2.79 -4.49
C CYS A 91 -6.18 1.49 -5.30
N ALA A 92 -6.69 0.42 -4.70
CA ALA A 92 -6.89 -0.87 -5.36
C ALA A 92 -5.62 -1.37 -6.07
N ASN A 93 -4.47 -1.27 -5.39
CA ASN A 93 -3.17 -1.72 -5.88
C ASN A 93 -2.73 -1.09 -7.22
N GLY A 94 -3.09 0.17 -7.46
CA GLY A 94 -2.79 0.84 -8.73
C GLY A 94 -3.95 0.85 -9.71
N GLY A 95 -5.03 0.10 -9.46
CA GLY A 95 -6.16 0.03 -10.38
C GLY A 95 -7.13 1.21 -10.33
N GLN A 96 -7.04 2.03 -9.29
CA GLN A 96 -7.84 3.24 -9.14
C GLN A 96 -6.90 4.41 -8.81
N LEU A 97 -6.86 5.41 -9.68
CA LEU A 97 -6.22 6.69 -9.42
C LEU A 97 -7.32 7.70 -9.09
N LEU A 98 -7.17 8.41 -7.98
CA LEU A 98 -8.04 9.51 -7.60
C LEU A 98 -7.33 10.83 -7.86
N VAL A 99 -8.06 11.81 -8.39
CA VAL A 99 -7.65 13.20 -8.51
C VAL A 99 -8.66 14.04 -7.75
N ASP A 100 -8.21 14.76 -6.73
CA ASP A 100 -9.04 15.55 -5.81
C ASP A 100 -10.19 14.72 -5.21
N GLY A 101 -9.90 13.46 -4.88
CA GLY A 101 -10.85 12.51 -4.32
C GLY A 101 -11.82 11.86 -5.31
N VAL A 102 -11.75 12.23 -6.60
CA VAL A 102 -12.62 11.73 -7.67
C VAL A 102 -11.88 10.68 -8.52
N PRO A 103 -12.51 9.55 -8.88
CA PRO A 103 -11.90 8.56 -9.77
C PRO A 103 -11.51 9.13 -11.13
N ASP A 104 -10.27 8.87 -11.53
CA ASP A 104 -9.75 9.18 -12.86
C ASP A 104 -10.25 8.15 -13.88
N ARG A 105 -11.11 8.60 -14.78
CA ARG A 105 -11.72 7.75 -15.81
C ARG A 105 -10.73 7.32 -16.89
N ASP A 106 -9.72 8.13 -17.17
CA ASP A 106 -8.77 7.86 -18.25
C ASP A 106 -7.78 6.79 -17.80
N TRP A 107 -7.29 6.91 -16.57
CA TRP A 107 -6.53 5.87 -15.91
C TRP A 107 -7.32 4.56 -15.83
N ARG A 108 -8.60 4.62 -15.43
CA ARG A 108 -9.45 3.42 -15.37
C ARG A 108 -9.57 2.72 -16.73
N ARG A 109 -9.71 3.47 -17.84
CA ARG A 109 -9.75 2.89 -19.19
C ARG A 109 -8.42 2.24 -19.58
N GLN A 110 -7.29 2.88 -19.26
CA GLN A 110 -5.97 2.31 -19.52
C GLN A 110 -5.73 1.01 -18.76
N VAL A 111 -6.10 0.97 -17.47
CA VAL A 111 -6.03 -0.24 -16.65
C VAL A 111 -6.91 -1.33 -17.25
N ALA A 112 -8.18 -1.04 -17.55
CA ALA A 112 -9.10 -2.02 -18.12
C ALA A 112 -8.61 -2.62 -19.44
N ALA A 113 -8.08 -1.78 -20.35
CA ALA A 113 -7.52 -2.24 -21.61
C ALA A 113 -6.32 -3.19 -21.39
N ARG A 114 -5.41 -2.81 -20.49
CA ARG A 114 -4.24 -3.63 -20.15
C ARG A 114 -4.63 -4.98 -19.55
N LEU A 115 -5.60 -4.98 -18.63
CA LEU A 115 -6.08 -6.22 -18.01
C LEU A 115 -6.75 -7.14 -19.05
N ALA A 116 -7.51 -6.59 -19.98
CA ALA A 116 -8.17 -7.36 -21.03
C ALA A 116 -7.17 -7.98 -22.03
N GLU A 117 -6.01 -7.34 -22.22
CA GLU A 117 -4.96 -7.83 -23.12
C GLU A 117 -4.07 -8.90 -22.46
N GLU A 118 -3.71 -8.70 -21.19
CA GLU A 118 -2.64 -9.47 -20.54
C GLU A 118 -3.12 -10.53 -19.55
N CYS A 119 -4.42 -10.59 -19.23
CA CYS A 119 -4.94 -11.43 -18.14
C CYS A 119 -6.20 -12.21 -18.53
N ALA A 120 -6.35 -13.40 -17.94
CA ALA A 120 -7.63 -14.08 -17.93
C ALA A 120 -8.68 -13.23 -17.19
N PRO A 121 -9.97 -13.31 -17.56
CA PRO A 121 -11.04 -12.55 -16.93
C PRO A 121 -11.11 -12.75 -15.41
N LEU A 122 -11.46 -11.70 -14.67
CA LEU A 122 -11.61 -11.73 -13.22
C LEU A 122 -12.63 -12.80 -12.78
N GLU A 123 -13.70 -12.97 -13.55
CA GLU A 123 -14.76 -13.95 -13.27
C GLU A 123 -14.22 -15.39 -13.30
N GLU A 124 -13.29 -15.69 -14.24
CA GLU A 124 -12.64 -17.01 -14.31
C GLU A 124 -11.79 -17.27 -13.07
N VAL A 125 -10.93 -16.29 -12.71
CA VAL A 125 -10.03 -16.42 -11.56
C VAL A 125 -10.80 -16.47 -10.25
N HIS A 126 -11.81 -15.62 -10.09
CA HIS A 126 -12.67 -15.63 -8.90
C HIS A 126 -13.47 -16.93 -8.79
N GLY A 127 -14.01 -17.44 -9.91
CA GLY A 127 -14.66 -18.73 -9.96
C GLY A 127 -13.74 -19.88 -9.53
N HIS A 128 -12.50 -19.88 -10.03
CA HIS A 128 -11.49 -20.87 -9.64
C HIS A 128 -11.13 -20.77 -8.15
N LEU A 129 -10.92 -19.56 -7.62
CA LEU A 129 -10.66 -19.34 -6.19
C LEU A 129 -11.76 -19.95 -5.31
N LEU A 130 -13.02 -19.75 -5.68
CA LEU A 130 -14.16 -20.29 -4.94
C LEU A 130 -14.26 -21.80 -5.06
N ALA A 131 -14.03 -22.36 -6.25
CA ALA A 131 -14.11 -23.80 -6.49
C ALA A 131 -12.96 -24.55 -5.81
N ALA A 132 -11.77 -23.95 -5.72
CA ALA A 132 -10.60 -24.54 -5.09
C ALA A 132 -10.59 -24.38 -3.56
N ALA A 133 -11.37 -23.45 -3.00
CA ALA A 133 -11.35 -23.17 -1.57
C ALA A 133 -12.16 -24.19 -0.75
N ASP A 134 -11.66 -24.53 0.44
CA ASP A 134 -12.36 -25.40 1.38
C ASP A 134 -13.24 -24.57 2.34
N PRO A 135 -14.53 -24.89 2.50
CA PRO A 135 -15.40 -24.25 3.48
C PRO A 135 -14.89 -24.32 4.93
N ALA A 136 -14.05 -25.29 5.28
CA ALA A 136 -13.50 -25.45 6.63
C ALA A 136 -12.68 -24.23 7.07
N TRP A 137 -11.86 -23.68 6.16
CA TRP A 137 -10.98 -22.55 6.44
C TRP A 137 -11.43 -21.25 5.75
N LEU A 138 -12.28 -21.30 4.72
CA LEU A 138 -12.77 -20.10 4.05
C LEU A 138 -13.75 -19.34 4.95
N ARG A 139 -13.46 -18.05 5.21
CA ARG A 139 -14.34 -17.17 5.99
C ARG A 139 -15.11 -16.20 5.11
N LYS A 140 -14.45 -15.58 4.13
CA LYS A 140 -15.06 -14.62 3.20
C LYS A 140 -14.34 -14.66 1.86
N ALA A 141 -15.09 -14.56 0.77
CA ALA A 141 -14.55 -14.20 -0.54
C ALA A 141 -14.98 -12.77 -0.89
N ARG A 142 -14.09 -12.01 -1.53
CA ARG A 142 -14.32 -10.61 -1.88
C ARG A 142 -13.69 -10.30 -3.23
N VAL A 143 -14.38 -9.46 -3.98
CA VAL A 143 -13.84 -8.76 -5.15
C VAL A 143 -13.62 -7.30 -4.75
N ALA A 144 -12.46 -6.76 -5.11
CA ALA A 144 -12.08 -5.38 -4.85
C ALA A 144 -12.13 -4.58 -6.15
N GLU A 145 -13.02 -3.57 -6.19
CA GLU A 145 -13.12 -2.56 -7.27
C GLU A 145 -13.23 -3.17 -8.69
N ASP A 146 -13.83 -4.36 -8.80
CA ASP A 146 -13.92 -5.14 -10.05
C ASP A 146 -12.56 -5.26 -10.76
N LEU A 147 -11.52 -5.53 -9.97
CA LEU A 147 -10.12 -5.59 -10.43
C LEU A 147 -9.40 -6.84 -9.98
N PHE A 148 -9.58 -7.22 -8.73
CA PHE A 148 -8.89 -8.36 -8.14
C PHE A 148 -9.73 -9.00 -7.05
N ALA A 149 -9.36 -10.22 -6.66
CA ALA A 149 -10.09 -10.98 -5.66
C ALA A 149 -9.19 -11.30 -4.46
N TYR A 150 -9.82 -11.47 -3.30
CA TYR A 150 -9.14 -12.02 -2.14
C TYR A 150 -10.06 -12.88 -1.29
N LEU A 151 -9.47 -13.89 -0.68
CA LEU A 151 -10.10 -14.76 0.31
C LEU A 151 -9.62 -14.35 1.70
N VAL A 152 -10.53 -14.31 2.67
CA VAL A 152 -10.20 -14.26 4.10
C VAL A 152 -10.28 -15.68 4.62
N VAL A 153 -9.19 -16.16 5.20
CA VAL A 153 -8.99 -17.58 5.53
C VAL A 153 -8.59 -17.77 7.00
N GLU A 154 -8.82 -18.97 7.52
CA GLU A 154 -8.19 -19.45 8.75
C GLU A 154 -6.77 -19.90 8.44
N ARG A 155 -5.78 -19.07 8.76
CA ARG A 155 -4.41 -19.18 8.22
C ARG A 155 -3.77 -20.51 8.56
N GLU A 156 -4.00 -21.00 9.78
CA GLU A 156 -3.42 -22.22 10.33
C GLU A 156 -3.99 -23.48 9.68
N GLN A 157 -5.11 -23.36 8.98
CA GLN A 157 -5.80 -24.47 8.32
C GLN A 157 -5.61 -24.49 6.80
N VAL A 158 -4.98 -23.45 6.21
CA VAL A 158 -4.69 -23.41 4.77
C VAL A 158 -3.42 -24.21 4.48
N PRO A 159 -3.47 -25.27 3.66
CA PRO A 159 -2.28 -26.02 3.28
C PRO A 159 -1.34 -25.19 2.40
N ASP A 160 -0.03 -25.24 2.65
CA ASP A 160 0.95 -24.49 1.84
C ASP A 160 0.95 -24.97 0.37
N GLU A 161 0.77 -26.28 0.13
CA GLU A 161 0.64 -26.85 -1.22
C GLU A 161 -0.60 -26.34 -1.97
N TRP A 162 -1.67 -25.98 -1.25
CA TRP A 162 -2.85 -25.37 -1.87
C TRP A 162 -2.53 -23.98 -2.40
N ILE A 163 -1.78 -23.18 -1.63
CA ILE A 163 -1.33 -21.85 -2.06
C ILE A 163 -0.43 -21.95 -3.29
N LYS A 164 0.50 -22.90 -3.28
CA LYS A 164 1.43 -23.12 -4.40
C LYS A 164 0.70 -23.54 -5.66
N SER A 165 -0.19 -24.53 -5.58
CA SER A 165 -1.01 -24.98 -6.72
C SER A 165 -1.87 -23.85 -7.29
N LEU A 166 -2.48 -23.05 -6.41
CA LEU A 166 -3.27 -21.90 -6.83
C LEU A 166 -2.40 -20.82 -7.51
N ALA A 167 -1.21 -20.54 -7.00
CA ALA A 167 -0.27 -19.61 -7.59
C ALA A 167 0.20 -20.07 -8.99
N ASP A 168 0.57 -21.34 -9.14
CA ASP A 168 1.00 -21.92 -10.41
C ASP A 168 -0.13 -21.84 -11.46
N TRP A 169 -1.38 -22.12 -11.07
CA TRP A 169 -2.55 -22.02 -11.95
C TRP A 169 -2.82 -20.57 -12.39
N ALA A 170 -2.68 -19.61 -11.47
CA ALA A 170 -2.94 -18.20 -11.69
C ALA A 170 -1.85 -17.53 -12.55
N GLU A 171 -0.59 -17.95 -12.40
CA GLU A 171 0.54 -17.37 -13.12
C GLU A 171 0.38 -17.51 -14.64
N ALA A 172 -0.02 -18.70 -15.10
CA ALA A 172 -0.30 -18.98 -16.51
C ALA A 172 -1.42 -18.12 -17.10
N ARG A 173 -2.20 -17.42 -16.25
CA ARG A 173 -3.33 -16.57 -16.61
C ARG A 173 -3.05 -15.09 -16.47
N GLY A 174 -1.81 -14.70 -16.15
CA GLY A 174 -1.47 -13.30 -15.94
C GLY A 174 -1.76 -12.78 -14.53
N TRP A 175 -1.99 -13.67 -13.56
CA TRP A 175 -2.31 -13.31 -12.18
C TRP A 175 -1.21 -13.75 -11.22
N THR A 176 -1.05 -13.02 -10.11
CA THR A 176 -0.17 -13.36 -9.01
C THR A 176 -1.00 -13.67 -7.78
N VAL A 177 -0.63 -14.73 -7.06
CA VAL A 177 -1.27 -15.11 -5.81
C VAL A 177 -0.29 -14.93 -4.66
N SER A 178 -0.76 -14.34 -3.57
CA SER A 178 0.05 -14.11 -2.37
C SER A 178 -0.78 -14.23 -1.11
N LEU A 179 -0.24 -14.92 -0.09
CA LEU A 179 -0.85 -15.04 1.23
C LEU A 179 -0.28 -14.00 2.18
N GLN A 180 -1.10 -13.01 2.55
CA GLN A 180 -0.74 -11.92 3.44
C GLN A 180 -1.54 -11.98 4.73
N GLY A 181 -0.90 -12.43 5.81
CA GLY A 181 -1.56 -12.70 7.08
C GLY A 181 -2.70 -13.71 6.90
N ARG A 182 -3.95 -13.26 7.02
CA ARG A 182 -5.16 -14.09 6.83
C ARG A 182 -5.85 -13.89 5.49
N LYS A 183 -5.17 -13.28 4.51
CA LYS A 183 -5.75 -12.99 3.20
C LYS A 183 -4.95 -13.62 2.08
N VAL A 184 -5.61 -14.40 1.24
CA VAL A 184 -5.05 -14.88 -0.03
C VAL A 184 -5.52 -13.93 -1.11
N TYR A 185 -4.61 -13.13 -1.66
CA TYR A 185 -4.90 -12.24 -2.77
C TYR A 185 -4.63 -12.96 -4.10
N ALA A 186 -5.47 -12.72 -5.10
CA ALA A 186 -5.17 -12.96 -6.50
C ALA A 186 -5.27 -11.63 -7.23
N VAL A 187 -4.16 -11.11 -7.73
CA VAL A 187 -4.04 -9.77 -8.33
C VAL A 187 -3.50 -9.91 -9.76
N PRO A 188 -4.04 -9.20 -10.77
CA PRO A 188 -3.45 -9.21 -12.10
C PRO A 188 -2.01 -8.69 -12.06
N ARG A 189 -1.07 -9.38 -12.70
CA ARG A 189 0.34 -8.95 -12.81
C ARG A 189 0.53 -7.50 -13.28
N PRO A 190 -0.18 -7.01 -14.32
CA PRO A 190 -0.04 -5.62 -14.76
C PRO A 190 -0.68 -4.58 -13.83
N LEU A 191 -1.41 -5.00 -12.78
CA LEU A 191 -2.05 -4.12 -11.81
C LEU A 191 -1.10 -3.76 -10.68
N THR A 192 -0.22 -2.78 -10.92
CA THR A 192 0.87 -2.44 -9.99
C THR A 192 0.77 -1.02 -9.44
N LYS A 193 1.23 -0.84 -8.20
CA LYS A 193 1.31 0.47 -7.55
C LYS A 193 2.30 1.39 -8.28
N SER A 194 3.44 0.85 -8.75
CA SER A 194 4.45 1.59 -9.51
C SER A 194 3.92 2.15 -10.83
N ALA A 195 3.05 1.44 -11.55
CA ALA A 195 2.49 1.96 -12.79
C ALA A 195 1.66 3.23 -12.55
N ALA A 196 0.83 3.22 -11.50
CA ALA A 196 0.05 4.39 -11.10
C ALA A 196 0.94 5.52 -10.55
N MET A 197 1.98 5.18 -9.77
CA MET A 197 2.95 6.16 -9.27
C MET A 197 3.65 6.89 -10.43
N ARG A 198 4.11 6.14 -11.45
CA ARG A 198 4.76 6.72 -12.64
C ARG A 198 3.83 7.64 -13.41
N GLU A 199 2.56 7.30 -13.52
CA GLU A 199 1.57 8.19 -14.15
C GLU A 199 1.40 9.49 -13.35
N VAL A 200 1.36 9.43 -12.02
CA VAL A 200 1.29 10.65 -11.19
C VAL A 200 2.58 11.45 -11.32
N ALA A 201 3.75 10.81 -11.30
CA ALA A 201 5.05 11.48 -11.49
C ALA A 201 5.11 12.23 -12.82
N ARG A 202 4.64 11.59 -13.90
CA ARG A 202 4.55 12.20 -15.24
C ARG A 202 3.66 13.43 -15.24
N ARG A 203 2.49 13.38 -14.59
CA ARG A 203 1.52 14.48 -14.54
C ARG A 203 1.99 15.67 -13.71
N THR A 204 2.77 15.41 -12.67
CA THR A 204 3.25 16.46 -11.75
C THR A 204 4.62 16.99 -12.14
N GLY A 205 5.29 16.38 -13.11
CA GLY A 205 6.68 16.70 -13.46
C GLY A 205 7.63 16.37 -12.32
N ALA A 206 7.31 15.37 -11.50
CA ALA A 206 8.18 14.94 -10.42
C ALA A 206 9.51 14.44 -10.98
N THR A 207 10.61 14.98 -10.47
CA THR A 207 11.98 14.63 -10.88
C THR A 207 12.66 13.73 -9.86
N SER A 208 11.98 13.44 -8.74
CA SER A 208 12.40 12.46 -7.75
C SER A 208 11.17 11.80 -7.13
N THR A 209 11.30 10.51 -6.84
CA THR A 209 10.27 9.65 -6.27
C THR A 209 10.77 8.96 -5.01
N LEU A 210 9.98 9.08 -3.95
CA LEU A 210 10.21 8.47 -2.65
C LEU A 210 9.07 7.49 -2.35
N ALA A 211 9.38 6.31 -1.79
CA ALA A 211 8.34 5.34 -1.46
C ALA A 211 8.51 4.60 -0.13
N ALA A 212 7.40 4.09 0.42
CA ALA A 212 7.45 3.18 1.56
C ALA A 212 6.35 2.12 1.53
N GLY A 213 6.63 0.96 2.11
CA GLY A 213 5.70 -0.18 2.18
C GLY A 213 6.24 -1.35 3.00
N ASP A 214 5.36 -2.19 3.54
CA ASP A 214 5.68 -3.30 4.43
C ASP A 214 5.45 -4.70 3.83
N SER A 215 4.67 -4.77 2.75
CA SER A 215 4.18 -6.03 2.18
C SER A 215 4.87 -6.41 0.88
N LEU A 216 4.77 -7.68 0.48
CA LEU A 216 5.33 -8.11 -0.81
C LEU A 216 4.65 -7.43 -2.01
N LEU A 217 3.39 -6.99 -1.85
CA LEU A 217 2.68 -6.18 -2.85
C LEU A 217 3.25 -4.76 -3.00
N ASP A 218 4.08 -4.31 -2.06
CA ASP A 218 4.77 -3.02 -2.16
C ASP A 218 6.11 -3.12 -2.88
N ALA A 219 6.65 -4.34 -3.10
CA ALA A 219 7.98 -4.52 -3.67
C ALA A 219 8.13 -3.80 -5.03
N ASP A 220 7.10 -3.83 -5.88
CA ASP A 220 7.11 -3.15 -7.16
C ASP A 220 7.19 -1.62 -7.02
N LEU A 221 6.46 -1.07 -6.03
CA LEU A 221 6.48 0.36 -5.71
C LEU A 221 7.86 0.78 -5.21
N LEU A 222 8.44 0.02 -4.28
CA LEU A 222 9.74 0.32 -3.68
C LEU A 222 10.88 0.24 -4.71
N LEU A 223 10.85 -0.74 -5.61
CA LEU A 223 11.84 -0.90 -6.68
C LEU A 223 11.73 0.20 -7.74
N ALA A 224 10.55 0.78 -7.93
CA ALA A 224 10.32 1.83 -8.93
C ALA A 224 10.68 3.23 -8.45
N ALA A 225 10.90 3.43 -7.15
CA ALA A 225 11.24 4.73 -6.56
C ALA A 225 12.76 4.96 -6.49
N ASP A 226 13.18 6.23 -6.56
CA ASP A 226 14.60 6.61 -6.48
C ASP A 226 15.20 6.34 -5.10
N ALA A 227 14.38 6.47 -4.05
CA ALA A 227 14.71 6.04 -2.70
C ALA A 227 13.47 5.52 -1.99
N ALA A 228 13.63 4.44 -1.22
CA ALA A 228 12.49 3.79 -0.59
C ALA A 228 12.82 3.27 0.81
N TRP A 229 11.79 3.02 1.62
CA TRP A 229 11.91 2.51 2.99
C TRP A 229 10.93 1.36 3.22
N ARG A 230 11.41 0.33 3.92
CA ARG A 230 10.54 -0.73 4.44
C ARG A 230 10.67 -0.79 5.97
N PRO A 231 9.56 -0.84 6.73
CA PRO A 231 9.61 -0.88 8.18
C PRO A 231 10.29 -2.17 8.67
N GLY A 232 10.70 -2.21 9.94
CA GLY A 232 11.32 -3.39 10.56
C GLY A 232 10.38 -4.55 10.80
N HIS A 233 9.16 -4.53 10.24
CA HIS A 233 8.10 -5.54 10.31
C HIS A 233 7.44 -5.68 8.93
N GLY A 234 6.51 -6.64 8.81
CA GLY A 234 5.79 -6.87 7.56
C GLY A 234 6.47 -7.94 6.73
N GLU A 235 5.80 -8.39 5.67
CA GLU A 235 6.25 -9.53 4.87
C GLU A 235 7.66 -9.32 4.31
N LEU A 236 7.96 -8.09 3.86
CA LEU A 236 9.29 -7.75 3.35
C LEU A 236 10.38 -7.93 4.41
N ALA A 237 10.10 -7.54 5.66
CA ALA A 237 11.06 -7.73 6.75
C ALA A 237 11.16 -9.20 7.17
N ASP A 238 10.03 -9.91 7.23
CA ASP A 238 9.96 -11.30 7.67
C ASP A 238 10.70 -12.26 6.73
N CYS A 239 10.72 -11.97 5.41
CA CYS A 239 11.50 -12.75 4.43
C CYS A 239 12.90 -12.19 4.15
N GLY A 240 13.34 -11.15 4.89
CA GLY A 240 14.66 -10.54 4.70
C GLY A 240 14.84 -9.84 3.36
N TRP A 241 13.75 -9.39 2.73
CA TRP A 241 13.80 -8.73 1.43
C TRP A 241 14.53 -7.39 1.50
N THR A 242 15.39 -7.14 0.51
CA THR A 242 16.19 -5.93 0.35
C THR A 242 16.37 -5.58 -1.12
N ALA A 243 16.66 -4.32 -1.42
CA ALA A 243 17.03 -3.84 -2.74
C ALA A 243 17.95 -2.61 -2.64
N PRO A 244 18.76 -2.29 -3.66
CA PRO A 244 19.81 -1.25 -3.56
C PRO A 244 19.33 0.13 -3.12
N THR A 245 18.15 0.56 -3.56
CA THR A 245 17.57 1.88 -3.23
C THR A 245 16.63 1.84 -2.02
N VAL A 246 16.47 0.68 -1.38
CA VAL A 246 15.55 0.47 -0.26
C VAL A 246 16.31 0.42 1.06
N THR A 247 15.99 1.36 1.94
CA THR A 247 16.49 1.37 3.32
C THR A 247 15.59 0.52 4.22
N ALA A 248 16.20 -0.53 4.77
CA ALA A 248 15.64 -1.38 5.81
C ALA A 248 15.65 -0.67 7.17
N LEU A 249 14.48 -0.33 7.70
CA LEU A 249 14.38 0.25 9.05
C LEU A 249 14.43 -0.82 10.14
N ALA A 250 14.92 -0.46 11.32
CA ALA A 250 14.88 -1.30 12.51
C ALA A 250 13.57 -1.11 13.30
N GLN A 251 12.96 0.07 13.20
CA GLN A 251 11.74 0.44 13.89
C GLN A 251 10.57 -0.42 13.43
N ARG A 252 9.70 -0.80 14.38
CA ARG A 252 8.50 -1.62 14.15
C ARG A 252 7.26 -0.87 14.61
N GLY A 253 6.10 -1.30 14.11
CA GLY A 253 4.80 -0.70 14.43
C GLY A 253 4.76 0.79 14.14
N VAL A 254 4.05 1.54 14.98
CA VAL A 254 3.77 2.96 14.76
C VAL A 254 5.04 3.84 14.74
N ALA A 255 6.10 3.42 15.45
CA ALA A 255 7.39 4.10 15.43
C ALA A 255 8.09 4.01 14.06
N ALA A 256 7.78 2.98 13.26
CA ALA A 256 8.30 2.88 11.89
C ALA A 256 7.70 3.95 10.98
N GLY A 257 6.39 4.22 11.11
CA GLY A 257 5.73 5.29 10.36
C GLY A 257 6.29 6.68 10.67
N GLU A 258 6.66 6.93 11.93
CA GLU A 258 7.40 8.15 12.29
C GLU A 258 8.74 8.25 11.56
N GLU A 259 9.57 7.20 11.60
CA GLU A 259 10.89 7.23 10.98
C GLU A 259 10.82 7.33 9.44
N ILE A 260 9.83 6.69 8.82
CA ILE A 260 9.55 6.83 7.38
C ILE A 260 9.26 8.30 7.04
N LEU A 261 8.40 8.98 7.80
CA LEU A 261 8.10 10.40 7.56
C LEU A 261 9.32 11.29 7.78
N ARG A 262 10.13 11.04 8.82
CA ARG A 262 11.40 11.75 9.01
C ARG A 262 12.34 11.55 7.81
N ALA A 263 12.41 10.33 7.28
CA ALA A 263 13.25 10.03 6.13
C ALA A 263 12.75 10.72 4.85
N PHE A 264 11.44 10.74 4.61
CA PHE A 264 10.84 11.50 3.53
C PHE A 264 11.16 13.00 3.64
N THR A 265 10.95 13.62 4.80
CA THR A 265 11.25 15.04 5.02
C THR A 265 12.72 15.36 4.77
N ARG A 266 13.65 14.53 5.28
CA ARG A 266 15.10 14.72 5.04
C ARG A 266 15.46 14.62 3.56
N LYS A 267 14.89 13.64 2.84
CA LYS A 267 15.19 13.42 1.42
C LYS A 267 14.56 14.46 0.51
N ALA A 268 13.33 14.89 0.79
CA ALA A 268 12.67 15.97 0.08
C ALA A 268 13.45 17.29 0.23
N ALA A 269 13.90 17.62 1.45
CA ALA A 269 14.72 18.80 1.70
C ALA A 269 16.08 18.73 0.97
N GLY A 270 16.77 17.59 1.01
CA GLY A 270 18.07 17.41 0.34
C GLY A 270 17.99 17.48 -1.20
N ALA A 271 16.85 17.07 -1.79
CA ALA A 271 16.60 17.22 -3.21
C ALA A 271 16.50 18.70 -3.62
N ALA A 272 15.89 19.55 -2.78
CA ALA A 272 15.80 20.99 -3.04
C ALA A 272 17.16 21.69 -3.03
N THR A 273 18.12 21.21 -2.22
CA THR A 273 19.46 21.83 -2.08
C THR A 273 20.44 21.47 -3.19
N LEU A 274 20.18 20.40 -3.96
CA LEU A 274 21.06 19.91 -5.04
C LEU A 274 20.67 20.44 -6.44
N ALA A 275 19.66 21.31 -6.52
CA ALA A 275 19.32 21.98 -7.77
C ALA A 275 20.37 23.08 -8.09
N PRO A 276 20.92 23.10 -9.32
CA PRO A 276 21.86 24.14 -9.76
C PRO A 276 21.22 25.53 -9.86
#